data_AF-A0A7V5H0Y3-F1
#
_entry.id   AF-A0A7V5H0Y3-F1
#
_cell.length_a   1.000
_cell.length_b   1.000
_cell.length_c   1.000
_cell.angle_alpha   90.00
_cell.angle_beta   90.00
_cell.angle_gamma   90.00
#
_symmetry.space_group_name_H-M   'P 1'
#
loop_
_entity.id
_entity.type
_entity.pdbx_description
1 polymer ?
#
loop_
_entity_poly.entity_id
_entity_poly.type
_entity_poly.pdbx_seq_one_letter_code
_entity_poly.pdbx_strand_id
1 'polypeptide(L)'
;MKKAKIILFLFLVISSQVFSQSIFEQKYKLAQSFERNGDYSKAEELYLELYQQNKQNIEYFRGLVRCKKAQNKFSDLVPIIEERLKFDKSFDLLLTAGE
;
A
#
# COMPACT_ATOMS: atom_id res chain seq x y z
N MET A 1 -18.10 -37.57 10.39
CA MET A 1 -18.29 -36.36 11.23
C MET A 1 -17.04 -35.50 11.40
N LYS A 2 -15.87 -36.05 11.79
CA LYS A 2 -14.63 -35.25 11.97
C LYS A 2 -14.16 -34.51 10.70
N LYS A 3 -14.20 -35.18 9.54
CA LYS A 3 -13.81 -34.59 8.24
C LYS A 3 -14.72 -33.42 7.82
N ALA A 4 -16.03 -33.51 8.08
CA ALA A 4 -16.99 -32.43 7.81
C ALA A 4 -16.75 -31.20 8.71
N LYS A 5 -16.36 -31.41 9.98
CA LYS A 5 -15.96 -30.32 10.88
C LYS A 5 -14.67 -29.63 10.45
N ILE A 6 -13.70 -30.37 9.91
CA ILE A 6 -12.45 -29.82 9.37
C ILE A 6 -12.73 -28.97 8.12
N ILE A 7 -13.59 -29.45 7.21
CA ILE A 7 -13.99 -28.69 6.02
C ILE A 7 -14.73 -27.41 6.41
N LEU A 8 -15.65 -27.49 7.37
CA LEU A 8 -16.39 -26.32 7.87
C LEU A 8 -15.45 -25.28 8.52
N PHE A 9 -14.46 -25.74 9.29
CA PHE A 9 -13.46 -24.88 9.91
C PHE A 9 -12.57 -24.19 8.86
N LEU A 10 -12.12 -24.91 7.83
CA LEU A 10 -11.37 -24.33 6.71
C LEU A 10 -12.19 -23.26 5.97
N PHE A 11 -13.48 -23.49 5.76
CA PHE A 11 -14.36 -22.53 5.09
C PHE A 11 -14.53 -21.23 5.90
N LEU A 12 -14.59 -21.34 7.23
CA LEU A 12 -14.69 -20.20 8.15
C LEU A 12 -13.43 -19.32 8.19
N VAL A 13 -12.24 -19.91 8.00
CA VAL A 13 -10.98 -19.17 7.96
C VAL A 13 -10.85 -18.38 6.65
N ILE A 14 -11.27 -18.96 5.52
CA ILE A 14 -11.16 -18.32 4.20
C ILE A 14 -12.08 -17.09 4.08
N SER A 15 -13.28 -17.14 4.65
CA SER A 15 -14.24 -16.01 4.57
C SER A 15 -13.75 -14.75 5.29
N SER A 16 -12.99 -14.89 6.38
CA SER A 16 -12.42 -13.75 7.10
C SER A 16 -11.36 -12.97 6.30
N GLN A 17 -10.65 -13.64 5.38
CA GLN A 17 -9.62 -13.02 4.55
C GLN A 17 -10.22 -12.14 3.44
N VAL A 18 -11.41 -12.50 2.93
CA VAL A 18 -12.09 -11.75 1.85
C VAL A 18 -12.56 -10.38 2.33
N PHE A 19 -13.03 -10.28 3.58
CA PHE A 19 -13.49 -9.01 4.14
C PHE A 19 -12.36 -7.97 4.29
N SER A 20 -11.17 -8.41 4.68
CA SER A 20 -9.98 -7.57 4.84
C SER A 20 -9.54 -6.93 3.52
N GLN A 21 -9.57 -7.69 2.42
CA GLN A 21 -9.22 -7.17 1.08
C GLN A 21 -10.18 -6.06 0.63
N SER A 22 -11.46 -6.14 1.00
CA SER A 22 -12.46 -5.12 0.63
C SER A 22 -12.19 -3.75 1.28
N ILE A 23 -11.61 -3.73 2.48
CA ILE A 23 -11.31 -2.50 3.22
C ILE A 23 -10.11 -1.80 2.61
N PHE A 24 -9.06 -2.54 2.25
CA PHE A 24 -7.87 -1.97 1.62
C PHE A 24 -8.18 -1.38 0.24
N GLU A 25 -9.03 -2.06 -0.54
CA GLU A 25 -9.47 -1.56 -1.85
C GLU A 25 -10.28 -0.26 -1.73
N GLN A 26 -11.17 -0.16 -0.75
CA GLN A 26 -11.93 1.07 -0.48
C GLN A 26 -11.01 2.21 -0.05
N LYS A 27 -10.05 1.92 0.83
CA LYS A 27 -9.05 2.89 1.29
C LYS A 27 -8.14 3.36 0.15
N TYR A 28 -7.75 2.47 -0.75
CA TYR A 28 -6.98 2.81 -1.94
C TYR A 28 -7.77 3.73 -2.88
N LYS A 29 -9.04 3.45 -3.13
CA LYS A 29 -9.93 4.34 -3.91
C LYS A 29 -10.09 5.72 -3.26
N LEU A 30 -10.16 5.76 -1.94
CA LEU A 30 -10.23 7.01 -1.19
C LEU A 30 -8.93 7.82 -1.32
N ALA A 31 -7.78 7.16 -1.21
CA ALA A 31 -6.47 7.78 -1.42
C ALA A 31 -6.36 8.39 -2.83
N GLN A 32 -6.74 7.63 -3.86
CA GLN A 32 -6.80 8.11 -5.24
C GLN A 32 -7.74 9.31 -5.41
N SER A 33 -8.87 9.34 -4.69
CA SER A 33 -9.79 10.46 -4.75
C SER A 33 -9.18 11.73 -4.15
N PHE A 34 -8.53 11.65 -3.00
CA PHE A 34 -7.83 12.79 -2.42
C PHE A 34 -6.68 13.27 -3.30
N GLU A 35 -5.91 12.34 -3.87
CA GLU A 35 -4.83 12.64 -4.81
C GLU A 35 -5.34 13.41 -6.03
N ARG A 36 -6.42 12.93 -6.67
CA ARG A 36 -7.05 13.61 -7.82
C ARG A 36 -7.59 15.00 -7.48
N ASN A 37 -8.02 15.19 -6.24
CA ASN A 37 -8.53 16.48 -5.76
C ASN A 37 -7.41 17.43 -5.31
N GLY A 38 -6.15 17.00 -5.35
CA GLY A 38 -4.98 17.78 -4.92
C GLY A 38 -4.76 17.82 -3.41
N ASP A 39 -5.55 17.09 -2.62
CA ASP A 39 -5.34 16.92 -1.17
C ASP A 39 -4.26 15.85 -0.93
N TYR A 40 -3.02 16.19 -1.29
CA TYR A 40 -1.89 15.27 -1.23
C TYR A 40 -1.55 14.86 0.20
N SER A 41 -1.86 15.68 1.21
CA SER A 41 -1.61 15.34 2.61
C SER A 41 -2.47 14.16 3.05
N LYS A 42 -3.79 14.21 2.79
CA LYS A 42 -4.66 13.07 3.14
C LYS A 42 -4.40 11.85 2.27
N ALA A 43 -4.09 12.05 1.00
CA ALA A 43 -3.71 10.95 0.12
C ALA A 43 -2.42 10.25 0.63
N GLU A 44 -1.42 11.02 1.05
CA GLU A 44 -0.17 10.53 1.63
C GLU A 44 -0.44 9.65 2.86
N GLU A 45 -1.26 10.11 3.81
CA GLU A 45 -1.62 9.34 5.01
C GLU A 45 -2.22 7.98 4.67
N LEU A 46 -3.18 7.95 3.74
CA LEU A 46 -3.85 6.72 3.33
C LEU A 46 -2.91 5.78 2.57
N TYR A 47 -2.08 6.31 1.66
CA TYR A 47 -1.09 5.50 0.94
C TYR A 47 -0.01 4.95 1.86
N LEU A 48 0.43 5.72 2.86
CA LEU A 48 1.40 5.26 3.85
C LEU A 48 0.83 4.09 4.66
N GLU A 49 -0.41 4.22 5.13
CA GLU A 49 -1.07 3.13 5.87
C GLU A 49 -1.21 1.87 5.00
N LEU A 50 -1.68 2.02 3.76
CA LEU A 50 -1.79 0.92 2.80
C LEU A 50 -0.44 0.26 2.52
N TYR A 51 0.62 1.05 2.37
CA TYR A 51 1.98 0.56 2.15
C TYR A 51 2.53 -0.20 3.36
N GLN A 52 2.29 0.30 4.58
CA GLN A 52 2.69 -0.40 5.80
C GLN A 52 1.99 -1.76 5.95
N GLN A 53 0.74 -1.86 5.51
CA GLN A 53 -0.03 -3.11 5.54
C GLN A 53 0.41 -4.11 4.46
N ASN A 54 0.78 -3.62 3.27
CA ASN A 54 1.32 -4.45 2.20
C ASN A 54 2.46 -3.74 1.46
N LYS A 55 3.69 -3.96 1.95
CA LYS A 55 4.92 -3.36 1.38
C LYS A 55 5.25 -3.85 -0.02
N GLN A 56 4.69 -4.98 -0.46
CA GLN A 56 4.92 -5.54 -1.80
C GLN A 56 4.06 -4.86 -2.86
N ASN A 57 2.92 -4.25 -2.48
CA ASN A 57 2.07 -3.57 -3.44
C ASN A 57 2.77 -2.30 -3.97
N ILE A 58 3.12 -2.32 -5.25
CA ILE A 58 3.83 -1.22 -5.90
C ILE A 58 2.95 0.01 -6.10
N GLU A 59 1.64 -0.14 -6.22
CA GLU A 59 0.73 0.98 -6.46
C GLU A 59 0.57 1.86 -5.22
N TYR A 60 0.61 1.27 -4.03
CA TYR A 60 0.59 2.02 -2.77
C TYR A 60 1.87 2.84 -2.60
N PHE A 61 3.01 2.22 -2.88
CA PHE A 61 4.31 2.90 -2.87
C PHE A 61 4.36 4.04 -3.90
N ARG A 62 3.92 3.80 -5.14
CA ARG A 62 3.88 4.83 -6.19
C ARG A 62 2.97 5.99 -5.81
N GLY A 63 1.79 5.72 -5.22
CA GLY A 63 0.90 6.76 -4.70
C GLY A 63 1.57 7.61 -3.63
N LEU A 64 2.27 6.97 -2.69
CA LEU A 64 3.03 7.66 -1.64
C LEU A 64 4.16 8.53 -2.20
N VAL A 65 4.93 8.02 -3.16
CA VAL A 65 5.97 8.78 -3.89
C VAL A 65 5.36 10.01 -4.55
N ARG A 66 4.28 9.86 -5.34
CA ARG A 66 3.64 10.99 -6.03
C ARG A 66 3.16 12.05 -5.06
N CYS A 67 2.52 11.66 -3.95
CA CYS A 67 2.03 12.59 -2.95
C CYS A 67 3.17 13.33 -2.22
N LYS A 68 4.26 12.65 -1.87
CA LYS A 68 5.43 13.29 -1.23
C LYS A 68 6.15 14.23 -2.20
N LYS A 69 6.32 13.85 -3.47
CA LYS A 69 6.89 14.72 -4.51
C LYS A 69 6.03 15.96 -4.74
N ALA A 70 4.71 15.80 -4.85
CA ALA A 70 3.78 16.93 -5.01
C ALA A 70 3.83 17.92 -3.83
N GLN A 71 4.21 17.46 -2.65
CA GLN A 71 4.38 18.27 -1.44
C GLN A 71 5.83 18.74 -1.22
N ASN A 72 6.76 18.45 -2.13
CA ASN A 72 8.20 18.71 -1.98
C ASN A 72 8.86 18.07 -0.74
N LYS A 73 8.28 16.98 -0.21
CA LYS A 73 8.80 16.23 0.95
C LYS A 73 9.79 15.14 0.55
N PHE A 74 10.85 15.51 -0.17
CA PHE A 74 11.84 14.56 -0.70
C PHE A 74 12.65 13.88 0.41
N SER A 75 13.02 14.62 1.46
CA SER A 75 13.74 14.08 2.63
C SER A 75 13.01 12.91 3.28
N ASP A 76 11.68 12.99 3.35
CA ASP A 76 10.85 12.00 4.01
C ASP A 76 10.65 10.75 3.14
N LEU A 77 10.99 10.84 1.85
CA LEU A 77 10.84 9.75 0.88
C LEU A 77 12.06 8.82 0.89
N VAL A 78 13.26 9.35 1.13
CA VAL A 78 14.52 8.60 1.18
C VAL A 78 14.43 7.33 2.04
N PRO A 79 14.06 7.38 3.33
CA PRO A 79 14.03 6.17 4.16
C PRO A 79 13.00 5.12 3.67
N ILE A 80 11.94 5.56 3.00
CA ILE A 80 10.89 4.68 2.47
C ILE A 80 11.40 3.96 1.21
N ILE A 81 12.13 4.67 0.34
CA ILE A 81 12.75 4.08 -0.85
C ILE A 81 13.87 3.11 -0.45
N GLU A 82 14.73 3.48 0.50
CA GLU A 82 15.78 2.62 1.01
C GLU A 82 15.21 1.31 1.59
N GLU A 83 14.09 1.39 2.32
CA GLU A 83 13.40 0.20 2.79
C GLU A 83 12.92 -0.69 1.62
N ARG A 84 12.31 -0.09 0.61
CA ARG A 84 11.79 -0.79 -0.57
C ARG A 84 12.90 -1.46 -1.39
N LEU A 85 14.04 -0.79 -1.55
CA LEU A 85 15.22 -1.29 -2.26
C LEU A 85 15.81 -2.57 -1.65
N LYS A 86 15.53 -2.87 -0.38
CA LYS A 86 15.99 -4.12 0.26
C LYS A 86 15.41 -5.36 -0.40
N PHE A 87 14.23 -5.26 -1.02
CA PHE A 87 13.55 -6.39 -1.66
C PHE A 87 13.12 -6.16 -3.11
N ASP A 88 13.11 -4.91 -3.59
CA ASP A 88 12.79 -4.54 -4.97
C ASP A 88 13.86 -3.59 -5.51
N LYS A 89 14.80 -4.13 -6.30
CA LYS A 89 15.96 -3.39 -6.85
C LYS A 89 15.71 -2.90 -8.28
N SER A 90 14.45 -2.68 -8.66
CA SER A 90 14.11 -2.25 -10.01
C SER A 90 14.74 -0.90 -10.35
N PHE A 91 15.10 -0.73 -11.63
CA PHE A 91 15.77 0.47 -12.13
C PHE A 91 14.93 1.74 -11.90
N ASP A 92 13.62 1.66 -12.09
CA ASP A 92 12.68 2.77 -11.82
C ASP A 92 12.74 3.25 -10.36
N LEU A 93 12.97 2.32 -9.43
CA LEU A 93 13.05 2.63 -8.01
C LEU A 93 14.38 3.30 -7.64
N LEU A 94 15.47 2.91 -8.32
CA LEU A 94 16.77 3.54 -8.20
C LEU A 94 16.74 4.99 -8.74
N LEU A 95 16.03 5.22 -9.85
CA LEU A 95 15.80 6.58 -10.37
C LEU A 95 15.07 7.45 -9.35
N THR A 96 14.02 6.91 -8.72
CA THR A 96 13.25 7.64 -7.70
C THR A 96 14.09 7.97 -6.45
N ALA A 97 15.12 7.18 -6.14
CA ALA A 97 16.00 7.40 -5.00
C ALA A 97 17.06 8.50 -5.21
N GLY A 98 17.44 8.74 -6.48
CA GLY A 98 18.56 9.61 -6.85
C GLY A 98 18.18 11.04 -7.24
N GLU A 99 16.89 11.38 -7.21
CA GLU A 99 16.35 12.74 -7.39
C GLU A 99 16.39 13.55 -6.08
#